data_AF-A0A6N9NTK9-F1
#
_entry.id   AF-A0A6N9NTK9-F1
#
_cell.length_a   1.000
_cell.length_b   1.000
_cell.length_c   1.000
_cell.angle_alpha   90.00
_cell.angle_beta   90.00
_cell.angle_gamma   90.00
#
_symmetry.space_group_name_H-M   'P 1'
#
loop_
_entity.id
_entity.type
_entity.pdbx_description
1 polymer ?
#
loop_
_entity_poly.entity_id
_entity_poly.type
_entity_poly.pdbx_seq_one_letter_code
_entity_poly.pdbx_strand_id
1 'polypeptide(L)' 'MSKVTSRVSSYIKTKGINLSKMARDTGLSYMALYDSLMNDERDRDLRDEEFLKVCAFLGVDPMDFAEREQEGG' A
#
# COMPACT_ATOMS: atom_id res chain seq x y z
N MET A 1 0.48 6.90 -10.40
CA MET A 1 0.62 6.44 -9.02
C MET A 1 0.85 7.63 -8.11
N SER A 2 -0.07 7.83 -7.18
CA SER A 2 -0.04 8.80 -6.10
C SER A 2 1.13 8.56 -5.13
N LYS A 3 1.54 9.63 -4.45
CA LYS A 3 2.56 9.56 -3.39
C LYS A 3 2.13 8.65 -2.25
N VAL A 4 0.84 8.57 -1.95
CA VAL A 4 0.30 7.69 -0.89
C VAL A 4 0.53 6.22 -1.26
N THR A 5 0.09 5.79 -2.45
CA THR A 5 0.35 4.42 -2.94
C THR A 5 1.84 4.10 -2.96
N SER A 6 2.68 5.03 -3.40
CA SER A 6 4.15 4.86 -3.42
C SER A 6 4.76 4.64 -2.02
N ARG A 7 4.27 5.36 -1.00
CA ARG A 7 4.71 5.15 0.39
C ARG A 7 4.27 3.78 0.92
N VAL A 8 3.05 3.35 0.62
CA VAL A 8 2.55 2.01 0.99
C VAL A 8 3.38 0.93 0.29
N SER A 9 3.65 1.08 -1.01
CA SER A 9 4.52 0.18 -1.78
C SER A 9 5.89 0.04 -1.11
N SER A 10 6.52 1.17 -0.79
CA SER A 10 7.82 1.20 -0.11
C SER A 10 7.78 0.49 1.24
N TYR A 11 6.75 0.77 2.05
CA TYR A 11 6.56 0.14 3.36
C TYR A 11 6.47 -1.39 3.26
N ILE A 12 5.65 -1.89 2.34
CA ILE A 12 5.42 -3.33 2.12
C ILE A 12 6.71 -4.00 1.64
N LYS A 13 7.44 -3.39 0.69
CA LYS A 13 8.74 -3.88 0.19
C LYS A 13 9.78 -3.94 1.31
N THR A 14 9.94 -2.87 2.10
CA THR A 14 10.92 -2.81 3.21
C THR A 14 10.61 -3.81 4.33
N LYS A 15 9.33 -4.05 4.63
CA LYS A 15 8.90 -4.99 5.68
C LYS A 15 8.82 -6.45 5.21
N GLY A 16 9.06 -6.73 3.92
CA GLY A 16 8.99 -8.09 3.38
C GLY A 16 7.59 -8.72 3.47
N ILE A 17 6.54 -7.91 3.35
CA ILE A 17 5.16 -8.37 3.52
C ILE A 17 4.76 -9.30 2.37
N ASN A 18 4.13 -10.43 2.71
CA ASN A 18 3.68 -11.42 1.73
C ASN A 18 2.37 -10.98 1.06
N LEU A 19 2.45 -10.61 -0.22
CA LEU A 19 1.31 -10.12 -0.99
C LEU A 19 0.22 -11.19 -1.21
N SER A 20 0.60 -12.46 -1.35
CA SER A 20 -0.35 -13.57 -1.50
C SER A 20 -1.16 -13.82 -0.22
N LYS A 21 -0.57 -13.58 0.95
CA LYS A 21 -1.31 -13.59 2.23
C LYS A 21 -2.25 -12.39 2.32
N MET A 22 -1.77 -11.19 1.98
CA MET A 22 -2.58 -9.98 1.98
C MET A 22 -3.81 -10.11 1.07
N ALA A 23 -3.65 -10.62 -0.16
CA ALA A 23 -4.75 -10.85 -1.09
C ALA A 23 -5.83 -11.77 -0.50
N ARG A 24 -5.43 -12.89 0.13
CA ARG A 24 -6.34 -13.85 0.74
C ARG A 24 -7.08 -13.28 1.95
N ASP A 25 -6.37 -12.61 2.84
CA ASP A 25 -6.92 -12.13 4.11
C ASP A 25 -7.80 -10.88 3.92
N THR A 26 -7.52 -10.06 2.89
CA THR A 26 -8.30 -8.85 2.57
C THR A 26 -9.41 -9.09 1.53
N GLY A 27 -9.37 -10.22 0.82
CA GLY A 27 -10.25 -10.51 -0.32
C GLY A 27 -9.95 -9.67 -1.57
N LEU A 28 -8.83 -8.95 -1.60
CA LEU A 28 -8.42 -8.15 -2.76
C LEU A 28 -7.78 -9.02 -3.84
N SER A 29 -7.92 -8.59 -5.10
CA SER A 29 -7.25 -9.25 -6.22
C SER A 29 -5.74 -9.18 -6.06
N TYR A 30 -5.07 -10.32 -6.14
CA TYR A 30 -3.61 -10.39 -6.12
C TYR A 30 -3.00 -9.52 -7.23
N MET A 31 -3.57 -9.56 -8.45
CA MET A 31 -3.06 -8.77 -9.58
C MET A 31 -3.25 -7.27 -9.35
N ALA A 32 -4.36 -6.87 -8.72
CA ALA A 32 -4.57 -5.48 -8.33
C ALA A 32 -3.51 -5.01 -7.33
N LEU A 33 -3.26 -5.81 -6.30
CA LEU A 33 -2.22 -5.52 -5.31
C LEU A 33 -0.83 -5.49 -5.95
N TYR A 34 -0.53 -6.42 -6.86
CA TYR A 34 0.77 -6.50 -7.52
C TYR A 34 1.01 -5.27 -8.40
N ASP A 35 0.04 -4.93 -9.25
CA ASP A 35 0.13 -3.76 -10.14
C ASP A 35 0.21 -2.44 -9.39
N SER A 36 -0.35 -2.36 -8.17
CA SER A 36 -0.30 -1.15 -7.35
C SER A 36 0.89 -1.06 -6.40
N LEU A 37 1.47 -2.18 -5.96
CA LEU A 37 2.44 -2.19 -4.85
C LEU A 37 3.81 -2.77 -5.21
N MET A 38 3.90 -3.58 -6.26
CA MET A 38 5.13 -4.29 -6.61
C MET A 38 5.63 -3.97 -8.03
N ASN A 39 4.72 -3.63 -8.94
CA ASN A 39 5.06 -3.42 -10.33
C ASN A 39 5.48 -1.97 -10.59
N ASP A 40 6.79 -1.74 -10.77
CA ASP A 40 7.35 -0.41 -11.00
C ASP A 40 7.07 0.12 -12.42
N GLU A 41 6.62 -0.73 -13.35
CA GLU A 41 6.22 -0.33 -14.72
C GLU A 41 4.73 0.03 -14.83
N ARG A 42 3.91 -0.33 -13.82
CA ARG A 42 2.47 -0.06 -13.79
C ARG A 42 2.17 1.11 -12.88
N ASP A 43 1.42 2.08 -13.39
CA ASP A 43 1.12 3.32 -12.66
C ASP A 43 -0.21 3.29 -11.88
N ARG A 44 -0.67 2.09 -11.47
CA ARG A 44 -1.99 1.89 -10.88
C ARG A 44 -2.02 2.28 -9.41
N ASP A 45 -2.89 3.20 -9.06
CA ASP A 45 -3.16 3.52 -7.66
C ASP A 45 -4.02 2.48 -6.93
N LEU A 46 -3.78 2.34 -5.62
CA LEU A 46 -4.76 1.72 -4.73
C LEU A 46 -6.01 2.59 -4.70
N ARG A 47 -7.17 1.99 -4.92
CA ARG A 47 -8.45 2.65 -4.66
C ARG A 47 -8.63 2.87 -3.16
N ASP A 48 -9.54 3.76 -2.78
CA ASP A 48 -9.88 4.08 -1.39
C ASP A 48 -10.20 2.82 -0.56
N GLU A 49 -11.05 1.93 -1.05
CA GLU A 49 -11.37 0.69 -0.36
C GLU A 49 -10.18 -0.28 -0.26
N GLU A 50 -9.33 -0.31 -1.30
CA GLU A 50 -8.15 -1.18 -1.37
C GLU A 50 -7.12 -0.69 -0.35
N PHE A 51 -6.90 0.62 -0.30
CA PHE A 51 -6.00 1.28 0.64
C PHE A 51 -6.39 1.05 2.09
N LEU A 52 -7.67 1.24 2.45
CA LEU A 52 -8.13 1.03 3.82
C LEU A 52 -8.00 -0.44 4.26
N LYS A 53 -8.33 -1.39 3.38
CA LYS A 53 -8.15 -2.82 3.64
C LYS A 53 -6.68 -3.20 3.81
N VAL A 54 -5.79 -2.63 2.99
CA VAL A 54 -4.34 -2.83 3.12
C VAL A 54 -3.84 -2.27 4.45
N CYS A 55 -4.23 -1.06 4.85
CA CYS A 55 -3.84 -0.49 6.14
C CYS A 55 -4.34 -1.32 7.32
N ALA A 56 -5.58 -1.78 7.28
CA ALA A 56 -6.15 -2.66 8.30
C ALA A 56 -5.38 -3.99 8.40
N PHE A 57 -5.00 -4.60 7.28
CA PHE A 57 -4.17 -5.81 7.26
C PHE A 57 -2.78 -5.58 7.86
N LEU A 58 -2.18 -4.43 7.57
CA LEU A 58 -0.85 -4.06 8.08
C LEU A 58 -0.88 -3.63 9.55
N GLY A 59 -2.06 -3.36 10.13
CA GLY A 59 -2.21 -2.87 11.49
C GLY A 59 -1.66 -1.45 11.69
N VAL A 60 -1.75 -0.61 10.66
CA VAL A 60 -1.24 0.77 10.65
C VAL A 60 -2.36 1.77 10.41
N ASP A 61 -2.18 3.01 10.86
CA ASP A 61 -3.11 4.08 10.59
C ASP A 61 -2.93 4.57 9.13
N PRO A 62 -3.99 4.63 8.30
CA PRO A 62 -3.91 5.22 6.96
C PRO A 62 -3.26 6.61 6.90
N MET A 63 -3.42 7.41 7.97
CA MET A 63 -2.85 8.75 8.06
C MET A 63 -1.32 8.74 8.17
N ASP A 64 -0.68 7.62 8.51
CA ASP A 64 0.77 7.50 8.45
C ASP A 64 1.33 7.65 7.02
N PHE A 65 0.48 7.46 6.00
CA PHE A 65 0.84 7.62 4.58
C PHE A 65 0.34 8.93 3.97
N ALA A 66 -0.58 9.62 4.63
CA ALA A 66 -1.07 10.94 4.25
C ALA A 66 -0.04 11.98 4.70
N GLU A 67 0.89 12.35 3.80
CA GLU A 67 1.87 13.43 3.94
C GLU A 67 2.28 13.81 5.37
N ARG A 68 3.42 13.29 5.84
CA ARG A 68 4.19 14.07 6.81
C ARG A 68 4.93 15.14 6.03
N GLU A 69 4.49 16.40 6.14
CA GLU A 69 5.46 17.49 6.09
C GLU A 69 6.58 17.06 7.04
N GLN A 70 7.80 16.97 6.52
CA GLN A 70 8.93 16.87 7.42
C GLN A 70 8.86 18.16 8.25
N GLU A 71 8.45 18.06 9.50
CA GLU A 71 8.77 19.06 10.52
C GLU A 71 10.31 19.04 10.66
N GLY A 72 10.96 19.73 9.73
CA GLY A 72 12.33 20.18 9.88
C GLY A 72 12.30 21.40 10.80
N GLY A 73 12.44 21.15 12.10
CA GLY A 73 12.94 22.13 13.05
C GLY A 73 14.44 22.38 12.87
#